data_AF-A0AAV8RIW5-F1
#
_entry.id   AF-A0AAV8RIW5-F1
#
_cell.length_a   1.000
_cell.length_b   1.000
_cell.length_c   1.000
_cell.angle_alpha   90.00
_cell.angle_beta   90.00
_cell.angle_gamma   90.00
#
_symmetry.space_group_name_H-M   'P 1'
#
loop_
_entity.id
_entity.type
_entity.pdbx_description
1 polymer ?
#
loop_
_entity_poly.entity_id
_entity_poly.type
_entity_poly.pdbx_seq_one_letter_code
_entity_poly.pdbx_strand_id
1 'polypeptide(L)'
;MASLCSYVTDLDSVFHSFDKDGDGKISAAELTACMRNMGEELSLEDAEAFVELADRDGDGLLDLKEFVKLVEVEGEEERDRDLRAAFKMYEDEGDGCITPGSLKRMLSRLGTSRGIEECRTMICRFDLDGDGVLSFEEFRIMMMMMV
;
A
#
# COMPACT_ATOMS: atom_id res chain seq x y z
N MET A 1 -16.39 0.55 -12.09
CA MET A 1 -16.09 0.22 -13.50
C MET A 1 -15.06 1.18 -14.11
N ALA A 2 -15.12 2.50 -13.84
CA ALA A 2 -14.11 3.45 -14.34
C ALA A 2 -12.74 3.40 -13.61
N SER A 3 -12.67 3.02 -12.33
CA SER A 3 -11.40 3.01 -11.57
C SER A 3 -10.41 1.90 -11.94
N LEU A 4 -10.87 0.76 -12.44
CA LEU A 4 -9.97 -0.32 -12.86
C LEU A 4 -9.24 0.01 -14.18
N CYS A 5 -9.86 0.83 -15.02
CA CYS A 5 -9.32 1.11 -16.36
C CYS A 5 -8.13 2.08 -16.34
N SER A 6 -8.02 2.98 -15.35
CA SER A 6 -6.84 3.84 -15.22
C SER A 6 -5.65 3.06 -14.62
N TYR A 7 -5.90 2.23 -13.61
CA TYR A 7 -4.84 1.45 -12.94
C TYR A 7 -4.16 0.46 -13.89
N VAL A 8 -4.93 -0.20 -14.75
CA VAL A 8 -4.37 -1.15 -15.74
C VAL A 8 -3.50 -0.44 -16.78
N THR A 9 -3.85 0.79 -17.19
CA THR A 9 -3.02 1.56 -18.14
C THR A 9 -1.69 2.03 -17.54
N ASP A 10 -1.67 2.36 -16.24
CA ASP A 10 -0.43 2.70 -15.55
C ASP A 10 0.46 1.46 -15.39
N LEU A 11 -0.11 0.30 -15.04
CA LEU A 11 0.63 -0.95 -14.89
C LEU A 11 1.24 -1.47 -16.19
N ASP A 12 0.53 -1.32 -17.33
CA ASP A 12 1.05 -1.70 -18.65
C ASP A 12 2.27 -0.83 -19.05
N SER A 13 2.23 0.46 -18.70
CA SER A 13 3.34 1.40 -18.93
C SER A 13 4.54 1.11 -18.02
N VAL A 14 4.27 0.72 -16.78
CA VAL A 14 5.31 0.24 -15.86
C VAL A 14 5.89 -1.07 -16.37
N PHE A 15 5.07 -2.03 -16.76
CA PHE A 15 5.51 -3.31 -17.31
C PHE A 15 6.46 -3.12 -18.51
N HIS A 16 6.09 -2.27 -19.47
CA HIS A 16 6.97 -1.90 -20.59
C HIS A 16 8.26 -1.16 -20.18
N SER A 17 8.28 -0.53 -19.01
CA SER A 17 9.50 0.09 -18.48
C SER A 17 10.45 -0.94 -17.90
N PHE A 18 9.93 -2.08 -17.43
CA PHE A 18 10.68 -3.22 -16.91
C PHE A 18 11.15 -4.14 -18.04
N ASP A 19 10.26 -4.54 -18.96
CA ASP A 19 10.54 -5.34 -20.16
C ASP A 19 11.44 -4.55 -21.13
N LYS A 20 12.76 -4.83 -21.09
CA LYS A 20 13.76 -4.08 -21.87
C LYS A 20 13.98 -4.67 -23.24
N ASP A 21 13.83 -5.99 -23.37
CA ASP A 21 14.02 -6.68 -24.64
C ASP A 21 12.74 -6.76 -25.48
N GLY A 22 11.59 -6.43 -24.89
CA GLY A 22 10.29 -6.36 -25.54
C GLY A 22 9.70 -7.74 -25.81
N ASP A 23 10.09 -8.76 -25.05
CA ASP A 23 9.59 -10.13 -25.20
C ASP A 23 8.18 -10.33 -24.61
N GLY A 24 7.66 -9.30 -23.91
CA GLY A 24 6.35 -9.30 -23.27
C GLY A 24 6.33 -10.00 -21.92
N LYS A 25 7.51 -10.24 -21.33
CA LYS A 25 7.74 -10.86 -20.02
C LYS A 25 8.81 -10.07 -19.27
N ILE A 26 8.92 -10.30 -17.96
CA ILE A 26 9.95 -9.67 -17.13
C ILE A 26 10.81 -10.76 -16.52
N SER A 27 12.09 -10.76 -16.86
CA SER A 27 13.09 -11.62 -16.23
C SER A 27 13.56 -11.05 -14.88
N ALA A 28 14.10 -11.89 -14.01
CA ALA A 28 14.70 -11.45 -12.73
C ALA A 28 15.81 -10.39 -12.93
N ALA A 29 16.54 -10.47 -14.04
CA ALA A 29 17.57 -9.49 -14.40
C ALA A 29 16.96 -8.13 -14.76
N GLU A 30 15.85 -8.11 -15.48
CA GLU A 30 15.13 -6.89 -15.85
C GLU A 30 14.43 -6.26 -14.64
N LEU A 31 13.82 -7.09 -13.79
CA LEU A 31 13.25 -6.67 -12.50
C LEU A 31 14.31 -5.96 -11.65
N THR A 32 15.47 -6.60 -11.47
CA THR A 32 16.61 -6.03 -10.71
C THR A 32 17.09 -4.71 -11.32
N ALA A 33 17.25 -4.66 -12.64
CA ALA A 33 17.72 -3.47 -13.34
C ALA A 33 16.73 -2.30 -13.21
N CYS A 34 15.43 -2.59 -13.24
CA CYS A 34 14.40 -1.58 -13.12
C CYS A 34 14.27 -1.07 -11.68
N MET A 35 14.31 -1.95 -10.67
CA MET A 35 14.31 -1.57 -9.26
C MET A 35 15.49 -0.67 -8.92
N ARG A 36 16.68 -0.99 -9.45
CA ARG A 36 17.87 -0.13 -9.33
C ARG A 36 17.67 1.25 -9.96
N ASN A 37 16.94 1.34 -11.08
CA ASN A 37 16.63 2.62 -11.72
C ASN A 37 15.61 3.45 -10.93
N MET A 38 14.73 2.82 -10.15
CA MET A 38 13.79 3.51 -9.25
C MET A 38 14.43 3.93 -7.93
N GLY A 39 15.70 3.55 -7.69
CA GLY A 39 16.46 3.92 -6.50
C GLY A 39 16.38 2.88 -5.38
N GLU A 40 15.76 1.72 -5.62
CA GLU A 40 15.77 0.58 -4.71
C GLU A 40 16.86 -0.43 -5.09
N GLU A 41 17.57 -0.96 -4.08
CA GLU A 41 18.64 -1.93 -4.29
C GLU A 41 18.11 -3.34 -4.05
N LEU A 42 17.62 -3.99 -5.12
CA LEU A 42 17.25 -5.40 -5.09
C LEU A 42 18.44 -6.26 -5.51
N SER A 43 18.69 -7.37 -4.80
CA SER A 43 19.67 -8.38 -5.21
C SER A 43 19.08 -9.31 -6.27
N LEU A 44 19.94 -9.96 -7.07
CA LEU A 44 19.47 -10.93 -8.06
C LEU A 44 18.75 -12.11 -7.38
N GLU A 45 19.24 -12.53 -6.22
CA GLU A 45 18.65 -13.64 -5.44
C GLU A 45 17.25 -13.28 -4.95
N ASP A 46 17.05 -12.03 -4.47
CA ASP A 46 15.73 -11.54 -4.08
C ASP A 46 14.81 -11.45 -5.30
N ALA A 47 15.30 -10.91 -6.43
CA ALA A 47 14.51 -10.80 -7.66
C ALA A 47 14.10 -12.17 -8.21
N GLU A 48 14.98 -13.17 -8.17
CA GLU A 48 14.64 -14.55 -8.52
C GLU A 48 13.56 -15.12 -7.59
N ALA A 49 13.66 -14.88 -6.28
CA ALA A 49 12.63 -15.29 -5.33
C ALA A 49 11.28 -14.61 -5.59
N PHE A 50 11.28 -13.33 -5.98
CA PHE A 50 10.07 -12.61 -6.36
C PHE A 50 9.44 -13.15 -7.64
N VAL A 51 10.27 -13.41 -8.66
CA VAL A 51 9.81 -14.04 -9.91
C VAL A 51 9.24 -15.42 -9.60
N GLU A 52 9.93 -16.28 -8.84
CA GLU A 52 9.45 -17.62 -8.47
C GLU A 52 8.13 -17.60 -7.68
N LEU A 53 7.91 -16.57 -6.85
CA LEU A 53 6.68 -16.44 -6.06
C LEU A 53 5.46 -16.10 -6.94
N ALA A 54 5.66 -15.32 -8.00
CA ALA A 54 4.58 -14.86 -8.87
C ALA A 54 4.43 -15.64 -10.17
N ASP A 55 5.49 -16.27 -10.65
CA ASP A 55 5.53 -17.17 -11.79
C ASP A 55 4.65 -18.40 -11.51
N ARG A 56 3.46 -18.40 -12.10
CA ARG A 56 2.47 -19.46 -11.94
C ARG A 56 2.55 -20.49 -13.04
N ASP A 57 3.06 -20.11 -14.20
CA ASP A 57 3.20 -20.99 -15.34
C ASP A 57 4.53 -21.78 -15.33
N GLY A 58 5.48 -21.36 -14.49
CA GLY A 58 6.74 -22.00 -14.20
C GLY A 58 7.80 -21.79 -15.29
N ASP A 59 7.68 -20.71 -16.06
CA ASP A 59 8.60 -20.41 -17.15
C ASP A 59 9.83 -19.60 -16.74
N GLY A 60 9.90 -19.18 -15.47
CA GLY A 60 10.98 -18.40 -14.88
C GLY A 60 10.96 -16.91 -15.25
N LEU A 61 9.85 -16.42 -15.79
CA LEU A 61 9.62 -15.03 -16.18
C LEU A 61 8.25 -14.58 -15.63
N LEU A 62 8.01 -13.27 -15.57
CA LEU A 62 6.70 -12.73 -15.19
C LEU A 62 5.97 -12.22 -16.40
N ASP A 63 4.83 -12.82 -16.74
CA ASP A 63 3.93 -12.24 -17.73
C ASP A 63 3.17 -11.04 -17.14
N LEU A 64 2.52 -10.24 -18.01
CA LEU A 64 1.76 -9.06 -17.56
C LEU A 64 0.71 -9.41 -16.49
N LYS A 65 0.08 -10.59 -16.55
CA LYS A 65 -0.93 -11.00 -15.57
C LYS A 65 -0.31 -11.34 -14.23
N GLU A 66 0.80 -12.06 -14.22
CA GLU A 66 1.56 -12.39 -13.02
C GLU A 66 2.14 -11.12 -12.38
N PHE A 67 2.69 -10.21 -13.19
CA PHE A 67 3.18 -8.91 -12.74
C PHE A 67 2.07 -8.07 -12.09
N VAL A 68 0.91 -7.92 -12.74
CA VAL A 68 -0.23 -7.18 -12.16
C VAL A 68 -0.63 -7.79 -10.82
N LYS A 69 -0.67 -9.12 -10.73
CA LYS A 69 -1.06 -9.82 -9.51
C LYS A 69 -0.02 -9.68 -8.40
N LEU A 70 1.26 -9.71 -8.74
CA LEU A 70 2.36 -9.46 -7.81
C LEU A 70 2.29 -8.03 -7.28
N VAL A 71 2.13 -7.04 -8.14
CA VAL A 71 2.01 -5.62 -7.75
C VAL A 71 0.75 -5.36 -6.92
N GLU A 72 -0.36 -6.06 -7.18
CA GLU A 72 -1.55 -6.00 -6.33
C GLU A 72 -1.25 -6.49 -4.91
N VAL A 73 -0.53 -7.61 -4.77
CA VAL A 73 -0.18 -8.23 -3.48
C VAL A 73 0.90 -7.42 -2.73
N GLU A 74 1.98 -7.03 -3.41
CA GLU A 74 3.03 -6.19 -2.80
C GLU A 74 2.50 -4.81 -2.43
N GLY A 75 1.64 -4.24 -3.27
CA GLY A 75 0.95 -3.00 -2.96
C GLY A 75 0.11 -3.13 -1.69
N GLU A 76 -0.48 -4.30 -1.40
CA GLU A 76 -1.20 -4.51 -0.13
C GLU A 76 -0.24 -4.51 1.08
N GLU A 77 0.94 -5.13 0.97
CA GLU A 77 1.92 -5.16 2.06
C GLU A 77 2.61 -3.82 2.30
N GLU A 78 2.95 -3.09 1.25
CA GLU A 78 3.48 -1.73 1.35
C GLU A 78 2.44 -0.78 1.92
N ARG A 79 1.19 -0.84 1.42
CA ARG A 79 0.07 -0.09 2.01
C ARG A 79 -0.12 -0.46 3.48
N ASP A 80 -0.04 -1.74 3.86
CA ASP A 80 -0.15 -2.15 5.27
C ASP A 80 0.99 -1.57 6.12
N ARG A 81 2.23 -1.57 5.62
CA ARG A 81 3.38 -0.95 6.30
C ARG A 81 3.20 0.55 6.49
N ASP A 82 2.81 1.27 5.44
CA ASP A 82 2.57 2.71 5.50
C ASP A 82 1.39 3.06 6.41
N LEU A 83 0.32 2.27 6.34
CA LEU A 83 -0.84 2.41 7.23
C LEU A 83 -0.48 2.15 8.68
N ARG A 84 0.36 1.15 8.98
CA ARG A 84 0.86 0.90 10.35
C ARG A 84 1.74 2.04 10.83
N ALA A 85 2.62 2.56 9.97
CA ALA A 85 3.46 3.70 10.31
C ALA A 85 2.60 4.94 10.61
N ALA A 86 1.62 5.23 9.76
CA ALA A 86 0.66 6.31 9.97
C ALA A 86 -0.14 6.09 11.25
N PHE A 87 -0.74 4.91 11.44
CA PHE A 87 -1.50 4.54 12.63
C PHE A 87 -0.70 4.79 13.91
N LYS A 88 0.57 4.36 13.94
CA LYS A 88 1.47 4.56 15.08
C LYS A 88 1.79 6.04 15.34
N MET A 89 1.67 6.91 14.34
CA MET A 89 1.77 8.35 14.56
C MET A 89 0.50 8.90 15.24
N TYR A 90 -0.69 8.39 14.89
CA TYR A 90 -1.97 8.83 15.44
C TYR A 90 -2.29 8.24 16.83
N GLU A 91 -1.83 7.02 17.10
CA GLU A 91 -1.97 6.34 18.39
C GLU A 91 -1.23 7.12 19.50
N ASP A 92 -1.77 7.08 20.73
CA ASP A 92 -1.02 7.53 21.91
C ASP A 92 -0.33 6.33 22.55
N GLU A 93 0.93 6.52 22.95
CA GLU A 93 1.88 5.49 23.41
C GLU A 93 1.26 4.19 23.98
N GLY A 94 1.05 3.19 23.11
CA GLY A 94 0.84 1.80 23.50
C GLY A 94 -0.61 1.39 23.75
N ASP A 95 -1.58 2.23 23.44
CA ASP A 95 -3.01 1.90 23.56
C ASP A 95 -3.52 1.01 22.41
N GLY A 96 -2.78 0.88 21.31
CA GLY A 96 -3.17 0.09 20.14
C GLY A 96 -4.43 0.59 19.43
N CYS A 97 -4.90 1.80 19.77
CA CYS A 97 -6.11 2.41 19.24
C CYS A 97 -5.97 3.94 19.15
N ILE A 98 -6.67 4.55 18.20
CA ILE A 98 -6.69 6.01 18.04
C ILE A 98 -7.90 6.55 18.79
N THR A 99 -7.64 7.26 19.88
CA THR A 99 -8.70 7.92 20.65
C THR A 99 -9.06 9.29 20.04
N PRO A 100 -10.22 9.87 20.37
CA PRO A 100 -10.55 11.25 19.98
C PRO A 100 -9.50 12.27 20.42
N GLY A 101 -8.83 12.02 21.55
CA GLY A 101 -7.74 12.86 22.06
C GLY A 101 -6.48 12.77 21.20
N SER A 102 -6.09 11.54 20.83
CA SER A 102 -4.91 11.28 19.99
C SER A 102 -5.09 11.83 18.58
N LEU A 103 -6.28 11.62 17.99
CA LEU A 103 -6.66 12.19 16.70
C LEU A 103 -6.60 13.72 16.72
N LYS A 104 -7.16 14.37 17.75
CA LYS A 104 -7.12 15.83 17.92
C LYS A 104 -5.69 16.35 18.00
N ARG A 105 -4.82 15.69 18.78
CA ARG A 105 -3.39 16.06 18.89
C ARG A 105 -2.70 15.99 17.54
N MET A 106 -2.90 14.90 16.78
CA MET A 106 -2.26 14.75 15.48
C MET A 106 -2.80 15.76 14.45
N LEU A 107 -4.12 15.97 14.39
CA LEU A 107 -4.71 17.00 13.52
C LEU A 107 -4.13 18.39 13.82
N SER A 108 -3.93 18.71 15.10
CA SER A 108 -3.29 19.94 15.53
C SER A 108 -1.83 20.05 15.05
N ARG A 109 -1.08 18.94 15.00
CA ARG A 109 0.28 18.88 14.44
C ARG A 109 0.31 19.04 12.92
N LEU A 110 -0.72 18.56 12.22
CA LEU A 110 -0.92 18.72 10.77
C LEU A 110 -1.45 20.11 10.39
N GLY A 111 -1.55 21.05 11.35
CA GLY A 111 -2.00 22.42 11.11
C GLY A 111 -3.51 22.59 11.02
N THR A 112 -4.28 21.55 11.31
CA THR A 112 -5.75 21.59 11.32
C THR A 112 -6.27 21.50 12.75
N SER A 113 -6.80 22.59 13.29
CA SER A 113 -7.45 22.56 14.60
C SER A 113 -8.90 22.09 14.46
N ARG A 114 -9.25 21.01 15.15
CA ARG A 114 -10.63 20.52 15.26
C ARG A 114 -11.06 20.40 16.70
N GLY A 115 -12.36 20.61 16.93
CA GLY A 115 -12.98 20.39 18.23
C GLY A 115 -12.92 18.92 18.62
N ILE A 116 -12.93 18.62 19.93
CA ILE A 116 -12.98 17.22 20.40
C ILE A 116 -14.27 16.52 19.92
N GLU A 117 -15.38 17.25 19.84
CA GLU A 117 -16.67 16.76 19.33
C GLU A 117 -16.63 16.44 17.83
N GLU A 118 -15.86 17.20 17.04
CA GLU A 118 -15.66 16.89 15.62
C GLU A 118 -14.80 15.63 15.44
N CYS A 119 -13.78 15.46 16.28
CA CYS A 119 -12.95 14.25 16.28
C CYS A 119 -13.79 13.02 16.65
N ARG A 120 -14.68 13.14 17.64
CA ARG A 120 -15.66 12.08 17.97
C ARG A 120 -16.56 11.77 16.78
N THR A 121 -17.07 12.80 16.10
CA THR A 121 -17.93 12.62 14.92
C THR A 121 -17.21 11.92 13.77
N MET A 122 -15.90 12.15 13.62
CA MET A 122 -15.07 11.44 12.64
C MET A 122 -14.89 9.98 13.01
N ILE A 123 -14.55 9.71 14.28
CA ILE A 123 -14.36 8.34 14.78
C ILE A 123 -15.67 7.55 14.64
N CYS A 124 -16.81 8.09 15.10
CA CYS A 124 -18.11 7.43 15.01
C CYS A 124 -18.57 7.06 13.59
N ARG A 125 -17.94 7.59 12.53
CA ARG A 125 -18.25 7.17 11.16
C ARG A 125 -17.56 5.87 10.74
N PHE A 126 -16.43 5.57 11.35
CA PHE A 126 -15.55 4.45 10.99
C PHE A 126 -15.39 3.44 12.12
N ASP A 127 -15.76 3.82 13.34
CA ASP A 127 -15.94 2.95 14.51
C ASP A 127 -17.12 1.99 14.25
N LEU A 128 -16.80 0.76 13.88
CA LEU A 128 -17.72 -0.30 13.50
C LEU A 128 -18.17 -1.13 14.70
N ASP A 129 -17.31 -1.27 15.71
CA ASP A 129 -17.61 -2.03 16.92
C ASP A 129 -18.27 -1.16 18.02
N GLY A 130 -18.23 0.16 17.87
CA GLY A 130 -18.89 1.13 18.73
C GLY A 130 -18.15 1.39 20.05
N ASP A 131 -16.86 1.06 20.13
CA ASP A 131 -16.05 1.23 21.33
C ASP A 131 -15.62 2.71 21.55
N GLY A 132 -15.85 3.58 20.56
CA GLY A 132 -15.57 5.00 20.61
C GLY A 132 -14.10 5.36 20.32
N VAL A 133 -13.30 4.41 19.87
CA VAL A 133 -11.93 4.60 19.36
C VAL A 133 -11.81 4.05 17.93
N LEU A 134 -10.64 4.16 17.30
CA LEU A 134 -10.37 3.46 16.04
C LEU A 134 -9.29 2.42 16.28
N SER A 135 -9.64 1.16 16.05
CA SER A 135 -8.68 0.08 15.88
C SER A 135 -7.89 0.25 14.58
N PHE A 136 -6.82 -0.53 14.43
CA PHE A 136 -6.03 -0.57 13.19
C PHE A 136 -6.89 -0.90 11.96
N GLU A 137 -7.83 -1.84 12.11
CA GLU A 137 -8.71 -2.30 11.03
C GLU A 137 -9.66 -1.18 10.57
N GLU A 138 -10.23 -0.43 11.52
CA GLU A 138 -11.14 0.69 11.23
C GLU A 138 -10.40 1.90 10.68
N PHE A 139 -9.19 2.17 11.18
CA PHE A 139 -8.32 3.19 10.61
C PHE A 139 -7.91 2.84 9.17
N ARG A 140 -7.64 1.57 8.87
CA ARG A 140 -7.38 1.11 7.51
C ARG A 140 -8.58 1.36 6.61
N ILE A 141 -9.80 1.04 7.06
CA ILE A 141 -11.03 1.31 6.29
C ILE A 141 -11.20 2.81 6.06
N MET A 142 -10.95 3.64 7.09
CA MET A 142 -10.98 5.10 6.97
C MET A 142 -10.00 5.57 5.90
N MET A 143 -8.76 5.08 5.90
CA MET A 143 -7.75 5.45 4.90
C MET A 143 -8.13 4.93 3.51
N MET A 144 -8.69 3.72 3.38
CA MET A 144 -9.11 3.17 2.09
C MET A 144 -10.35 3.86 1.49
N MET A 145 -11.25 4.43 2.30
CA MET A 145 -12.45 5.11 1.81
C MET A 145 -12.26 6.61 1.54
N MET A 146 -11.14 7.20 1.97
CA MET A 146 -10.91 8.65 1.90
C MET A 146 -10.02 9.09 0.72
N VAL A 147 -9.42 8.13 -0.01
CA VAL A 147 -8.71 8.31 -1.29
C VAL A 147 -9.58 7.85 -2.45
#